data_AF-A0A7X7RIX3-F1
#
_entry.id   AF-A0A7X7RIX3-F1
#
_cell.length_a   1.000
_cell.length_b   1.000
_cell.length_c   1.000
_cell.angle_alpha   90.00
_cell.angle_beta   90.00
_cell.angle_gamma   90.00
#
_symmetry.space_group_name_H-M   'P 1'
#
loop_
_entity.id
_entity.type
_entity.pdbx_description
1 polymer ?
#
loop_
_entity_poly.entity_id
_entity_poly.type
_entity_poly.pdbx_seq_one_letter_code
_entity_poly.pdbx_strand_id
1 'polypeptide(L)'
;FASRSPYRPNPLGLSVLKLKDINGLKIQVQDHDLLDGTPILDLKPYLPYADAFPEASAGWTAANPSESHSVHFSPLAGQQLQWLAQNGLGCLQTFLCDQLTSDPLNPARHRLVRLQGRTALAYRTWRACFSLTGQCVEVQAIWSGYSPDELLQPSDQYRDKDLHRRFLVAFPDSGPSGPEPPTTAPQGPPEDVN
;
A
#
# COMPACT_ATOMS: atom_id res chain seq x y z
N PHE A 1 10.75 -5.76 24.54
CA PHE A 1 9.35 -5.50 24.98
C PHE A 1 8.87 -4.08 24.71
N ALA A 2 9.76 -3.08 24.52
CA ALA A 2 9.38 -1.68 24.25
C ALA A 2 8.86 -1.40 22.81
N SER A 3 8.50 -2.43 22.03
CA SER A 3 8.02 -2.28 20.64
C SER A 3 6.90 -3.27 20.36
N ARG A 4 6.19 -3.06 19.23
CA ARG A 4 5.12 -3.95 18.74
C ARG A 4 5.59 -4.93 17.63
N SER A 5 6.89 -5.19 17.53
CA SER A 5 7.44 -6.10 16.51
C SER A 5 6.82 -7.51 16.58
N PRO A 6 6.55 -8.19 15.44
CA PRO A 6 6.10 -9.58 15.44
C PRO A 6 7.19 -10.55 15.92
N TYR A 7 8.47 -10.16 15.86
CA TYR A 7 9.60 -10.97 16.32
C TYR A 7 9.76 -10.89 17.84
N ARG A 8 9.02 -11.72 18.58
CA ARG A 8 8.98 -11.75 20.04
C ARG A 8 8.92 -13.19 20.55
N PRO A 9 9.35 -13.49 21.80
CA PRO A 9 9.35 -14.86 22.33
C PRO A 9 7.98 -15.55 22.29
N ASN A 10 6.91 -14.80 22.56
CA ASN A 10 5.52 -15.25 22.46
C ASN A 10 4.83 -14.47 21.34
N PRO A 11 4.64 -15.02 20.12
CA PRO A 11 4.16 -14.28 18.93
C PRO A 11 2.65 -14.00 18.98
N LEU A 12 2.21 -13.34 20.05
CA LEU A 12 0.84 -12.94 20.28
C LEU A 12 0.67 -11.47 19.86
N GLY A 13 -0.12 -11.24 18.81
CA GLY A 13 -0.59 -9.92 18.40
C GLY A 13 -1.83 -9.49 19.19
N LEU A 14 -2.02 -8.17 19.33
CA LEU A 14 -3.22 -7.59 19.91
C LEU A 14 -3.74 -6.53 18.95
N SER A 15 -5.00 -6.67 18.53
CA SER A 15 -5.66 -5.73 17.64
C SER A 15 -6.97 -5.28 18.29
N VAL A 16 -7.18 -3.97 18.38
CA VAL A 16 -8.48 -3.38 18.70
C VAL A 16 -9.15 -3.07 17.38
N LEU A 17 -10.37 -3.58 17.21
CA LEU A 17 -11.05 -3.63 15.92
C LEU A 17 -12.51 -3.25 16.08
N LYS A 18 -13.08 -2.67 15.03
CA LYS A 18 -14.47 -2.24 15.04
C LYS A 18 -15.36 -3.42 14.64
N LEU A 19 -16.31 -3.77 15.52
CA LEU A 19 -17.33 -4.76 15.21
C LEU A 19 -18.33 -4.18 14.19
N LYS A 20 -18.56 -4.90 13.08
CA LYS A 20 -19.64 -4.59 12.14
C LYS A 20 -20.90 -5.38 12.43
N ASP A 21 -20.76 -6.70 12.53
CA ASP A 21 -21.89 -7.62 12.53
C ASP A 21 -21.51 -8.98 13.15
N ILE A 22 -22.50 -9.69 13.69
CA ILE A 22 -22.36 -11.03 14.25
C ILE A 22 -23.42 -11.94 13.64
N ASN A 23 -22.97 -12.94 12.88
CA ASN A 23 -23.81 -13.94 12.24
C ASN A 23 -23.46 -15.33 12.76
N GLY A 24 -24.07 -15.73 13.89
CA GLY A 24 -23.75 -16.97 14.57
C GLY A 24 -22.28 -17.01 15.01
N LEU A 25 -21.50 -17.94 14.44
CA LEU A 25 -20.06 -18.09 14.73
C LEU A 25 -19.16 -17.26 13.79
N LYS A 26 -19.73 -16.38 12.97
CA LYS A 26 -18.99 -15.49 12.07
C LYS A 26 -19.09 -14.05 12.57
N ILE A 27 -17.94 -13.41 12.77
CA ILE A 27 -17.85 -12.02 13.21
C ILE A 27 -17.28 -11.21 12.05
N GLN A 28 -18.01 -10.17 11.63
CA GLN A 28 -17.51 -9.20 10.65
C GLN A 28 -16.92 -8.01 11.39
N VAL A 29 -15.71 -7.62 10.99
CA VAL A 29 -14.93 -6.60 11.69
C VAL A 29 -14.26 -5.64 10.70
N GLN A 30 -13.77 -4.51 11.21
CA GLN A 30 -13.00 -3.49 10.48
C GLN A 30 -11.78 -3.05 11.27
N ASP A 31 -10.92 -2.29 10.60
CA ASP A 31 -9.80 -1.58 11.20
C ASP A 31 -8.82 -2.55 11.89
N HIS A 32 -8.54 -3.68 11.24
CA HIS A 32 -7.59 -4.68 11.71
C HIS A 32 -6.34 -4.75 10.81
N ASP A 33 -5.25 -5.23 11.39
CA ASP A 33 -3.94 -5.45 10.77
C ASP A 33 -3.65 -6.94 10.52
N LEU A 34 -4.64 -7.81 10.74
CA LEU A 34 -4.53 -9.26 10.56
C LEU A 34 -4.44 -9.66 9.08
N LEU A 35 -3.51 -10.57 8.77
CA LEU A 35 -3.45 -11.25 7.46
C LEU A 35 -4.50 -12.34 7.38
N ASP A 36 -4.93 -12.69 6.16
CA ASP A 36 -5.85 -13.81 5.96
C ASP A 36 -5.27 -15.11 6.52
N GLY A 37 -6.12 -15.91 7.18
CA GLY A 37 -5.71 -17.13 7.87
C GLY A 37 -4.98 -16.95 9.21
N THR A 38 -4.80 -15.72 9.71
CA THR A 38 -4.20 -15.48 11.05
C THR A 38 -5.03 -16.17 12.13
N PRO A 39 -4.47 -17.11 12.93
CA PRO A 39 -5.22 -17.79 13.97
C PRO A 39 -5.69 -16.84 15.08
N ILE A 40 -6.99 -16.90 15.41
CA ILE A 40 -7.57 -16.14 16.53
C ILE A 40 -7.56 -17.01 17.77
N LEU A 41 -6.88 -16.53 18.83
CA LEU A 41 -6.71 -17.29 20.07
C LEU A 41 -7.71 -16.89 21.15
N ASP A 42 -8.14 -15.63 21.14
CA ASP A 42 -9.02 -15.07 22.16
C ASP A 42 -9.79 -13.85 21.60
N LEU A 43 -10.98 -13.60 22.14
CA LEU A 43 -11.83 -12.47 21.80
C LEU A 43 -12.41 -11.87 23.08
N LYS A 44 -12.23 -10.55 23.27
CA LYS A 44 -12.74 -9.82 24.42
C LYS A 44 -13.40 -8.52 23.99
N PRO A 45 -14.47 -8.08 24.68
CA PRO A 45 -15.04 -6.76 24.43
C PRO A 45 -14.03 -5.68 24.81
N TYR A 46 -13.95 -4.63 23.99
CA TYR A 46 -13.21 -3.41 24.37
C TYR A 46 -14.03 -2.65 25.40
N LEU A 47 -13.45 -2.40 26.57
CA LEU A 47 -14.09 -1.73 27.69
C LEU A 47 -13.39 -0.37 27.89
N PRO A 48 -13.98 0.75 27.45
CA PRO A 48 -13.31 2.05 27.48
C PRO A 48 -12.77 2.44 28.86
N TYR A 49 -13.46 2.08 29.94
CA TYR A 49 -13.02 2.39 31.30
C TYR A 49 -11.76 1.61 31.75
N ALA A 50 -11.42 0.51 31.08
CA ALA A 50 -10.28 -0.35 31.42
C ALA A 50 -9.18 -0.31 30.36
N ASP A 51 -9.55 -0.17 29.09
CA ASP A 51 -8.65 -0.29 27.95
C ASP A 51 -8.27 1.06 27.30
N ALA A 52 -9.03 2.13 27.58
CA ALA A 52 -8.72 3.46 27.05
C ALA A 52 -7.79 4.23 27.98
N PHE A 53 -6.69 4.72 27.42
CA PHE A 53 -5.75 5.62 28.10
C PHE A 53 -5.58 6.89 27.24
N PRO A 54 -6.53 7.83 27.27
CA PRO A 54 -6.51 9.02 26.40
C PRO A 54 -5.26 9.88 26.58
N GLU A 55 -4.68 9.89 27.78
CA GLU A 55 -3.47 10.65 28.13
C GLU A 55 -2.15 9.93 27.75
N ALA A 56 -2.23 8.76 27.09
CA ALA A 56 -1.03 8.03 26.69
C ALA A 56 -0.22 8.81 25.64
N SER A 57 1.10 8.87 25.83
CA SER A 57 2.02 9.53 24.90
C SER A 57 2.89 8.53 24.15
N ALA A 58 3.21 8.85 22.89
CA ALA A 58 4.13 8.06 22.07
C ALA A 58 5.59 8.12 22.56
N GLY A 59 5.94 9.05 23.47
CA GLY A 59 7.27 9.09 24.09
C GLY A 59 8.41 9.15 23.07
N TRP A 60 9.38 8.24 23.15
CA TRP A 60 10.52 8.18 22.22
C TRP A 60 10.13 7.78 20.79
N THR A 61 8.96 7.15 20.59
CA THR A 61 8.43 6.88 19.24
C THR A 61 7.65 8.06 18.67
N ALA A 62 7.47 9.15 19.45
CA ALA A 62 6.88 10.40 18.95
C ALA A 62 7.81 11.13 17.97
N ALA A 63 9.09 10.74 17.91
CA ALA A 63 9.97 11.14 16.83
C ALA A 63 9.39 10.60 15.51
N ASN A 64 8.56 11.41 14.85
CA ASN A 64 8.05 11.16 13.53
C ASN A 64 9.24 10.85 12.61
N PRO A 65 9.35 9.63 12.05
CA PRO A 65 10.22 9.44 10.92
C PRO A 65 9.61 10.22 9.75
N SER A 66 10.30 11.31 9.40
CA SER A 66 10.34 11.93 8.08
C SER A 66 9.11 12.74 7.65
N GLU A 67 9.41 13.87 7.00
CA GLU A 67 8.52 14.71 6.21
C GLU A 67 7.33 13.93 5.62
N SER A 68 6.11 14.36 5.98
CA SER A 68 4.90 13.78 5.39
C SER A 68 4.84 14.14 3.91
N HIS A 69 4.72 13.12 3.07
CA HIS A 69 4.63 13.30 1.63
C HIS A 69 3.17 13.45 1.21
N SER A 70 2.90 14.37 0.29
CA SER A 70 1.59 14.47 -0.36
C SER A 70 1.53 13.45 -1.50
N VAL A 71 0.56 12.53 -1.44
CA VAL A 71 0.40 11.48 -2.45
C VAL A 71 -0.66 11.89 -3.47
N HIS A 72 -0.26 11.97 -4.73
CA HIS A 72 -1.11 12.28 -5.88
C HIS A 72 -1.13 11.11 -6.86
N PHE A 73 -2.20 11.02 -7.65
CA PHE A 73 -2.36 9.99 -8.67
C PHE A 73 -2.49 10.66 -10.03
N SER A 74 -1.73 10.16 -11.01
CA SER A 74 -1.93 10.55 -12.41
C SER A 74 -3.34 10.15 -12.88
N PRO A 75 -3.87 10.76 -13.96
CA PRO A 75 -5.15 10.35 -14.53
C PRO A 75 -5.21 8.85 -14.88
N LEU A 76 -4.12 8.29 -15.39
CA LEU A 76 -4.01 6.85 -15.69
C LEU A 76 -4.07 6.01 -14.41
N ALA A 77 -3.27 6.35 -13.39
CA ALA A 77 -3.27 5.63 -12.12
C ALA A 77 -4.63 5.68 -11.44
N GLY A 78 -5.33 6.82 -11.50
CA GLY A 78 -6.69 6.98 -11.00
C GLY A 78 -7.69 6.04 -11.69
N GLN A 79 -7.66 5.98 -13.03
CA GLN A 79 -8.51 5.05 -13.80
C GLN A 79 -8.21 3.59 -13.49
N GLN A 80 -6.93 3.23 -13.36
CA GLN A 80 -6.50 1.88 -13.01
C GLN A 80 -6.97 1.48 -11.60
N LEU A 81 -6.82 2.37 -10.61
CA LEU A 81 -7.30 2.15 -9.25
C LEU A 81 -8.83 1.99 -9.19
N GLN A 82 -9.56 2.84 -9.92
CA GLN A 82 -11.01 2.74 -10.00
C GLN A 82 -11.44 1.39 -10.60
N TRP A 83 -10.81 0.98 -11.71
CA TRP A 83 -11.08 -0.31 -12.32
C TRP A 83 -10.76 -1.46 -11.37
N LEU A 84 -9.60 -1.42 -10.70
CA LEU A 84 -9.20 -2.45 -9.72
C LEU A 84 -10.17 -2.53 -8.54
N ALA A 85 -10.66 -1.39 -8.04
CA ALA A 85 -11.65 -1.35 -6.98
C ALA A 85 -12.97 -2.01 -7.40
N GLN A 86 -13.46 -1.73 -8.61
CA GLN A 86 -14.67 -2.35 -9.17
C GLN A 86 -14.52 -3.86 -9.41
N ASN A 87 -13.29 -4.35 -9.57
CA ASN A 87 -12.97 -5.75 -9.83
C ASN A 87 -12.43 -6.48 -8.59
N GLY A 88 -12.66 -5.94 -7.38
CA GLY A 88 -12.42 -6.64 -6.12
C GLY A 88 -11.14 -6.26 -5.36
N LEU A 89 -10.38 -5.26 -5.84
CA LEU A 89 -9.16 -4.76 -5.17
C LEU A 89 -9.32 -3.30 -4.70
N GLY A 90 -10.34 -3.04 -3.89
CA GLY A 90 -10.69 -1.69 -3.41
C GLY A 90 -9.71 -1.05 -2.42
N CYS A 91 -8.89 -1.85 -1.72
CA CYS A 91 -7.97 -1.34 -0.70
C CYS A 91 -6.65 -0.80 -1.24
N LEU A 92 -6.33 -0.99 -2.54
CA LEU A 92 -5.03 -0.63 -3.09
C LEU A 92 -4.76 0.88 -3.00
N GLN A 93 -5.75 1.72 -3.28
CA GLN A 93 -5.57 3.18 -3.22
C GLN A 93 -5.21 3.64 -1.79
N THR A 94 -5.97 3.19 -0.79
CA THR A 94 -5.70 3.49 0.63
C THR A 94 -4.31 2.99 1.03
N PHE A 95 -3.96 1.76 0.67
CA PHE A 95 -2.62 1.21 0.92
C PHE A 95 -1.52 2.09 0.33
N LEU A 96 -1.66 2.55 -0.92
CA LEU A 96 -0.64 3.41 -1.55
C LEU A 96 -0.52 4.76 -0.83
N CYS A 97 -1.63 5.39 -0.47
CA CYS A 97 -1.61 6.62 0.32
C CYS A 97 -0.87 6.41 1.65
N ASP A 98 -1.24 5.38 2.41
CA ASP A 98 -0.69 5.14 3.74
C ASP A 98 0.81 4.84 3.70
N GLN A 99 1.25 4.00 2.76
CA GLN A 99 2.67 3.63 2.65
C GLN A 99 3.54 4.74 2.08
N LEU A 100 3.05 5.50 1.10
CA LEU A 100 3.87 6.50 0.44
C LEU A 100 3.93 7.84 1.20
N THR A 101 3.07 8.04 2.20
CA THR A 101 3.08 9.25 3.05
C THR A 101 4.34 9.36 3.90
N SER A 102 4.86 8.24 4.43
CA SER A 102 6.03 8.24 5.34
C SER A 102 7.18 7.45 4.73
N ASP A 103 8.26 8.17 4.39
CA ASP A 103 9.52 7.59 3.92
C ASP A 103 9.37 6.64 2.71
N PRO A 104 8.79 7.12 1.59
CA PRO A 104 8.37 6.28 0.45
C PRO A 104 9.51 5.46 -0.16
N LEU A 105 10.76 5.93 -0.05
CA LEU A 105 11.94 5.30 -0.64
C LEU A 105 12.71 4.36 0.31
N ASN A 106 12.22 4.12 1.54
CA ASN A 106 12.91 3.29 2.51
C ASN A 106 12.73 1.78 2.25
N PRO A 107 13.80 1.06 1.84
CA PRO A 107 13.70 -0.36 1.51
C PRO A 107 13.52 -1.27 2.73
N ALA A 108 13.80 -0.79 3.95
CA ALA A 108 13.56 -1.55 5.18
C ALA A 108 12.07 -1.55 5.56
N ARG A 109 11.30 -0.56 5.08
CA ARG A 109 9.85 -0.46 5.30
C ARG A 109 9.06 -1.00 4.11
N HIS A 110 9.56 -0.76 2.90
CA HIS A 110 8.81 -0.97 1.68
C HIS A 110 9.47 -2.02 0.78
N ARG A 111 8.64 -2.88 0.20
CA ARG A 111 9.06 -3.79 -0.88
C ARG A 111 9.11 -3.00 -2.19
N LEU A 112 10.24 -2.33 -2.41
CA LEU A 112 10.49 -1.51 -3.59
C LEU A 112 11.06 -2.36 -4.73
N VAL A 113 10.60 -2.09 -5.95
CA VAL A 113 11.09 -2.69 -7.18
C VAL A 113 11.63 -1.58 -8.07
N ARG A 114 12.83 -1.77 -8.62
CA ARG A 114 13.44 -0.83 -9.56
C ARG A 114 13.53 -1.46 -10.94
N LEU A 115 12.91 -0.83 -11.93
CA LEU A 115 12.89 -1.30 -13.32
C LEU A 115 13.07 -0.10 -14.25
N GLN A 116 14.06 -0.16 -15.14
CA GLN A 116 14.31 0.88 -16.17
C GLN A 116 14.35 2.31 -15.59
N GLY A 117 15.02 2.49 -14.44
CA GLY A 117 15.12 3.80 -13.78
C GLY A 117 13.89 4.22 -12.96
N ARG A 118 12.78 3.48 -13.03
CA ARG A 118 11.56 3.75 -12.26
C ARG A 118 11.56 3.01 -10.92
N THR A 119 10.93 3.62 -9.92
CA THR A 119 10.71 3.02 -8.59
C THR A 119 9.24 2.64 -8.46
N ALA A 120 8.98 1.42 -7.97
CA ALA A 120 7.65 0.91 -7.79
C ALA A 120 7.45 0.30 -6.40
N LEU A 121 6.32 0.60 -5.78
CA LEU A 121 5.88 -0.06 -4.56
C LEU A 121 5.14 -1.35 -4.91
N ALA A 122 5.56 -2.48 -4.31
CA ALA A 122 4.95 -3.77 -4.59
C ALA A 122 3.87 -4.13 -3.57
N TYR A 123 2.61 -4.16 -4.01
CA TYR A 123 1.47 -4.65 -3.24
C TYR A 123 1.04 -6.04 -3.73
N ARG A 124 1.23 -7.10 -2.92
CA ARG A 124 0.97 -8.49 -3.36
C ARG A 124 1.60 -8.78 -4.73
N THR A 125 0.78 -9.08 -5.74
CA THR A 125 1.12 -9.39 -7.12
C THR A 125 1.08 -8.15 -8.03
N TRP A 126 0.88 -6.94 -7.49
CA TRP A 126 0.80 -5.67 -8.22
C TRP A 126 2.03 -4.78 -7.98
N ARG A 127 2.28 -3.85 -8.90
CA ARG A 127 3.33 -2.84 -8.81
C ARG A 127 2.74 -1.46 -9.10
N ALA A 128 3.02 -0.48 -8.25
CA ALA A 128 2.62 0.91 -8.47
C ALA A 128 3.89 1.77 -8.65
N CYS A 129 4.11 2.28 -9.86
CA CYS A 129 5.21 3.20 -10.16
C CYS A 129 4.91 4.53 -9.53
N PHE A 130 5.90 5.12 -8.90
CA PHE A 130 5.81 6.48 -8.43
C PHE A 130 7.12 7.23 -8.64
N SER A 131 7.00 8.54 -8.77
CA SER A 131 8.11 9.48 -8.68
C SER A 131 8.00 10.26 -7.37
N LEU A 132 9.14 10.75 -6.91
CA LEU A 132 9.23 11.62 -5.75
C LEU A 132 9.89 12.93 -6.19
N THR A 133 9.20 14.05 -5.99
CA THR A 133 9.73 15.40 -6.28
C THR A 133 9.51 16.28 -5.05
N GLY A 134 10.58 16.54 -4.30
CA GLY A 134 10.48 17.15 -2.98
C GLY A 134 9.65 16.27 -2.06
N GLN A 135 8.55 16.80 -1.53
CA GLN A 135 7.60 16.08 -0.66
C GLN A 135 6.36 15.56 -1.43
N CYS A 136 6.34 15.70 -2.76
CA CYS A 136 5.24 15.22 -3.58
C CYS A 136 5.56 13.83 -4.13
N VAL A 137 4.73 12.85 -3.80
CA VAL A 137 4.75 11.52 -4.42
C VAL A 137 3.66 11.47 -5.48
N GLU A 138 4.04 11.23 -6.74
CA GLU A 138 3.08 11.01 -7.81
C GLU A 138 3.08 9.53 -8.20
N VAL A 139 1.97 8.84 -7.97
CA VAL A 139 1.73 7.48 -8.50
C VAL A 139 1.32 7.60 -9.96
N GLN A 140 2.19 7.10 -10.84
CA GLN A 140 2.10 7.33 -12.28
C GLN A 140 1.32 6.24 -13.00
N ALA A 141 1.51 4.98 -12.61
CA ALA A 141 0.85 3.82 -13.22
C ALA A 141 0.91 2.60 -12.32
N ILE A 142 0.00 1.65 -12.54
CA ILE A 142 -0.07 0.35 -11.87
C ILE A 142 0.00 -0.77 -12.91
N TRP A 143 0.72 -1.84 -12.63
CA TRP A 143 0.80 -3.03 -13.50
C TRP A 143 0.83 -4.35 -12.73
N SER A 144 0.58 -5.41 -13.49
CA SER A 144 0.77 -6.79 -13.07
C SER A 144 2.24 -7.06 -12.73
N GLY A 145 2.48 -7.61 -11.55
CA GLY A 145 3.79 -8.13 -11.16
C GLY A 145 4.09 -9.51 -11.73
N TYR A 146 3.15 -10.13 -12.45
CA TYR A 146 3.39 -11.37 -13.20
C TYR A 146 4.01 -11.07 -14.56
N SER A 147 4.95 -11.92 -14.97
CA SER A 147 5.39 -11.97 -16.37
C SER A 147 4.30 -12.54 -17.29
N PRO A 148 4.36 -12.28 -18.60
CA PRO A 148 3.45 -12.91 -19.56
C PRO A 148 3.46 -14.43 -19.47
N ASP A 149 4.65 -15.03 -19.31
CA ASP A 149 4.80 -16.49 -19.19
C ASP A 149 4.15 -17.02 -17.90
N GLU A 150 4.31 -16.30 -16.78
CA GLU A 150 3.67 -16.67 -15.53
C GLU A 150 2.14 -16.65 -15.66
N LEU A 151 1.56 -15.68 -16.36
CA LEU A 151 0.11 -15.60 -16.57
C LEU A 151 -0.44 -16.74 -17.44
N LEU A 152 0.39 -17.38 -18.28
CA LEU A 152 0.00 -18.55 -19.08
C LEU A 152 0.05 -19.85 -18.29
N GLN A 153 0.86 -19.91 -17.23
CA GLN A 153 0.97 -21.12 -16.41
C GLN A 153 -0.32 -21.41 -15.62
N PRO A 154 -0.72 -22.68 -15.50
CA PRO A 154 -1.94 -23.09 -14.79
C PRO A 154 -1.86 -22.91 -13.27
N SER A 155 -0.65 -22.77 -12.71
CA SER A 155 -0.41 -22.59 -11.28
C SER A 155 -0.89 -21.21 -10.79
N ASP A 156 -1.98 -21.14 -10.02
CA ASP A 156 -2.48 -19.86 -9.50
C ASP A 156 -2.46 -19.85 -7.96
N GLN A 157 -1.27 -19.65 -7.39
CA GLN A 157 -1.07 -19.65 -5.94
C GLN A 157 -1.92 -18.58 -5.22
N TYR A 158 -2.06 -17.40 -5.83
CA TYR A 158 -2.74 -16.25 -5.24
C TYR A 158 -4.19 -16.09 -5.69
N ARG A 159 -4.66 -16.95 -6.62
CA ARG A 159 -6.02 -16.97 -7.19
C ARG A 159 -6.44 -15.63 -7.78
N ASP A 160 -5.48 -14.90 -8.36
CA ASP A 160 -5.68 -13.56 -8.89
C ASP A 160 -5.26 -13.41 -10.36
N LYS A 161 -4.76 -14.47 -11.01
CA LYS A 161 -4.30 -14.40 -12.40
C LYS A 161 -5.39 -13.95 -13.38
N ASP A 162 -6.65 -14.34 -13.16
CA ASP A 162 -7.77 -13.87 -14.00
C ASP A 162 -7.94 -12.35 -13.93
N LEU A 163 -7.84 -11.77 -12.73
CA LEU A 163 -7.90 -10.33 -12.53
C LEU A 163 -6.76 -9.61 -13.27
N HIS A 164 -5.54 -10.16 -13.20
CA HIS A 164 -4.39 -9.62 -13.93
C HIS A 164 -4.56 -9.68 -15.45
N ARG A 165 -5.07 -10.79 -15.99
CA ARG A 165 -5.33 -10.92 -17.43
C ARG A 165 -6.36 -9.90 -17.90
N ARG A 166 -7.47 -9.76 -17.17
CA ARG A 166 -8.51 -8.76 -17.47
C ARG A 166 -7.98 -7.33 -17.37
N PHE A 167 -7.10 -7.07 -16.39
CA PHE A 167 -6.46 -5.77 -16.24
C PHE A 167 -5.59 -5.42 -17.45
N LEU A 168 -4.79 -6.37 -17.95
CA LEU A 168 -3.92 -6.15 -19.11
C LEU A 168 -4.72 -5.93 -20.41
N VAL A 169 -5.92 -6.51 -20.52
CA VAL A 169 -6.84 -6.20 -21.64
C VAL A 169 -7.37 -4.77 -21.54
N ALA A 170 -7.68 -4.29 -20.33
CA ALA A 170 -8.17 -2.92 -20.12
C ALA A 170 -7.06 -1.86 -20.23
N PHE A 171 -5.82 -2.20 -19.86
CA PHE A 171 -4.66 -1.30 -19.82
C PHE A 171 -3.41 -1.95 -20.43
N PRO A 172 -3.34 -2.11 -21.76
CA PRO A 172 -2.26 -2.82 -22.43
C PRO A 172 -0.87 -2.16 -22.25
N ASP A 173 -0.83 -0.83 -22.17
CA ASP A 173 0.42 -0.05 -22.06
C ASP A 173 0.88 0.18 -20.61
N SER A 174 0.26 -0.50 -19.64
CA SER A 174 0.54 -0.32 -18.22
C SER A 174 1.89 -0.86 -17.76
N GLY A 175 2.55 -1.69 -18.58
CA GLY A 175 3.80 -2.37 -18.24
C GLY A 175 4.99 -1.43 -17.99
N PRO A 176 6.13 -1.97 -17.51
CA PRO A 176 7.34 -1.20 -17.25
C PRO A 176 7.89 -0.46 -18.49
N SER A 177 7.51 -0.90 -19.69
CA SER A 177 7.83 -0.29 -20.99
C SER A 177 6.82 0.74 -21.50
N GLY A 178 5.79 1.10 -20.72
CA GLY A 178 4.86 2.18 -21.06
C GLY A 178 5.58 3.53 -21.18
N PRO A 179 4.99 4.54 -21.83
CA PRO A 179 5.66 5.81 -22.13
C PRO A 179 6.34 6.41 -20.89
N GLU A 180 7.58 6.89 -21.07
CA GLU A 180 8.28 7.61 -20.00
C GLU A 180 7.44 8.81 -19.54
N PRO A 181 7.30 9.03 -18.21
CA PRO A 181 6.72 10.25 -17.73
C PRO A 181 7.55 11.42 -18.28
N PRO A 182 6.92 12.54 -18.67
CA PRO A 182 7.67 13.69 -19.17
C PRO A 182 8.70 14.11 -18.12
N THR A 183 9.97 14.14 -18.52
CA THR A 183 11.06 14.70 -17.72
C THR A 183 10.73 16.16 -17.43
N THR A 184 10.20 16.45 -16.24
CA THR A 184 10.16 17.81 -15.71
C THR A 184 11.60 18.19 -15.39
N ALA A 185 12.28 18.78 -16.38
CA ALA A 185 13.55 19.45 -16.17
C ALA A 185 13.36 20.53 -15.08
N PRO A 186 14.30 20.68 -14.13
CA PRO A 186 14.22 21.77 -13.17
C PRO A 186 14.28 23.09 -13.95
N GLN A 187 13.20 23.87 -13.87
CA GLN A 187 13.23 25.26 -14.31
C GLN A 187 14.30 25.96 -13.48
N GLY A 188 15.38 26.40 -14.16
CA GLY A 188 16.41 27.23 -13.55
C GLY A 188 15.80 28.50 -12.95
N PRO A 189 16.47 29.11 -11.96
CA PRO A 189 15.96 30.28 -11.29
C PRO A 189 15.75 31.43 -12.31
N PRO A 190 14.74 32.29 -12.10
CA PRO A 190 14.49 33.42 -12.98
C PRO A 190 15.72 34.34 -13.01
N GLU A 191 16.17 34.68 -14.21
CA GLU A 191 17.22 35.68 -14.43
C GLU A 191 16.75 37.03 -13.88
N ASP A 192 17.54 37.59 -12.96
CA ASP A 192 17.42 38.98 -12.52
C ASP A 192 17.58 39.90 -13.74
N VAL A 193 16.53 40.66 -14.04
CA VAL A 193 16.59 41.77 -15.00
C VAL A 193 16.76 43.07 -14.20
N ASN A 194 17.86 43.75 -14.49
CA ASN A 194 18.25 45.10 -14.03
C ASN A 194 17.11 46.11 -13.95
#